data_AF-A0A5N9DJZ3-F1
#
_entry.id   AF-A0A5N9DJZ3-F1
#
_cell.length_a   1.000
_cell.length_b   1.000
_cell.length_c   1.000
_cell.angle_alpha   90.00
_cell.angle_beta   90.00
_cell.angle_gamma   90.00
#
_symmetry.space_group_name_H-M   'P 1'
#
loop_
_entity.id
_entity.type
_entity.pdbx_description
1 polymer ?
#
loop_
_entity_poly.entity_id
_entity_poly.type
_entity_poly.pdbx_seq_one_letter_code
_entity_poly.pdbx_strand_id
1 'polypeptide(L)'
;MLAVLCADDSDELRAQAARWAGELGFDPENRIPVMLRDPSPRVRLMAGIACGKLKSKNSLGALEELIVSAENKDPILRHAGVTGLVGVATLRELESFVGHPSEAMRIAAVVALRRLGGIKELTKFIKDDSPQVMSDAVRAIYDEAETQTFLDHPKSLSGIAEALDPQHPPAVNFRAIAANRRLGTFASAKRISTFLANPNLSHTLRIQALYALESWPRASQLDPIDGRYFPVLAGDMDALNAAIGPEIWALANDADDNISRQAIAVLQSINPDKAKLDQVSELILDEKQRSDLRKEWLRWLRKWDLILFTSVGTQVLNSKSPELRAVAAEELTEAELGGSAVDNYLLATLNNSSDTVELQRAIKIIPRLNSKKYIIEKLVKEMIDGRIAPEIQLEVLEEATTIARDYPDIRMLMDNYNHFINKQGVMTRYEVALKGGNAEKGKGIFFGHAQAQCSKCHALKQIDRQIGPSLEGIARRHSREFLLQSIVDPQAEITLGYGIVTAKLNDDRIVNGTLISKEENRITIKLPDNSLKYFVASEIKSLSKPVGTMPDLKAILSLRQVRDLVAYLATLN
;
A
#
# COMPACT_ATOMS: atom_id res chain seq x y z
N MET A 1 -64.09 -16.01 5.24
CA MET A 1 -63.02 -16.71 5.99
C MET A 1 -61.82 -15.80 6.23
N LEU A 2 -61.21 -15.19 5.19
CA LEU A 2 -60.09 -14.25 5.36
C LEU A 2 -60.37 -13.13 6.36
N ALA A 3 -61.52 -12.44 6.25
CA ALA A 3 -61.90 -11.37 7.17
C ALA A 3 -61.96 -11.79 8.64
N VAL A 4 -62.34 -13.04 8.91
CA VAL A 4 -62.36 -13.62 10.26
C VAL A 4 -60.94 -13.81 10.78
N LEU A 5 -60.07 -14.41 9.95
CA LEU A 5 -58.66 -14.64 10.31
C LEU A 5 -57.87 -13.33 10.47
N CYS A 6 -58.21 -12.29 9.71
CA CYS A 6 -57.60 -10.96 9.84
C CYS A 6 -58.00 -10.23 11.12
N ALA A 7 -59.06 -10.67 11.81
CA ALA A 7 -59.56 -10.09 13.06
C ALA A 7 -59.37 -11.03 14.26
N ASP A 8 -58.59 -12.10 14.10
CA ASP A 8 -58.34 -13.09 15.15
C ASP A 8 -57.56 -12.48 16.33
N ASP A 9 -57.76 -12.97 17.55
CA ASP A 9 -57.04 -12.50 18.74
C ASP A 9 -55.53 -12.84 18.66
N SER A 10 -55.17 -13.95 18.01
CA SER A 10 -53.79 -14.35 17.79
C SER A 10 -53.12 -13.50 16.70
N ASP A 11 -52.05 -12.81 17.07
CA ASP A 11 -51.26 -12.01 16.12
C ASP A 11 -50.56 -12.89 15.06
N GLU A 12 -50.16 -14.12 15.42
CA GLU A 12 -49.63 -15.08 14.45
C GLU A 12 -50.68 -15.46 13.40
N LEU A 13 -51.93 -15.72 13.80
CA LEU A 13 -53.01 -16.05 12.85
C LEU A 13 -53.29 -14.87 11.93
N ARG A 14 -53.36 -13.64 12.46
CA ARG A 14 -53.48 -12.43 11.65
C ARG A 14 -52.30 -12.26 10.69
N ALA A 15 -51.07 -12.50 11.14
CA ALA A 15 -49.87 -12.39 10.31
C ALA A 15 -49.86 -13.42 9.17
N GLN A 16 -50.21 -14.68 9.44
CA GLN A 16 -50.31 -15.71 8.41
C GLN A 16 -51.47 -15.44 7.46
N ALA A 17 -52.59 -14.89 7.94
CA ALA A 17 -53.70 -14.46 7.08
C ALA A 17 -53.25 -13.39 6.08
N ALA A 18 -52.53 -12.37 6.54
CA ALA A 18 -51.97 -11.34 5.67
C ALA A 18 -50.98 -11.92 4.65
N ARG A 19 -50.06 -12.80 5.11
CA ARG A 19 -49.11 -13.48 4.23
C ARG A 19 -49.83 -14.25 3.12
N TRP A 20 -50.79 -15.12 3.47
CA TRP A 20 -51.50 -15.94 2.49
C TRP A 20 -52.38 -15.12 1.55
N ALA A 21 -53.00 -14.03 2.02
CA ALA A 21 -53.71 -13.11 1.14
C ALA A 21 -52.79 -12.55 0.04
N GLY A 22 -51.56 -12.17 0.42
CA GLY A 22 -50.53 -11.74 -0.52
C GLY A 22 -50.07 -12.83 -1.48
N GLU A 23 -49.77 -14.05 -1.00
CA GLU A 23 -49.34 -15.17 -1.85
C GLU A 23 -50.40 -15.61 -2.85
N LEU A 24 -51.67 -15.60 -2.43
CA LEU A 24 -52.80 -16.04 -3.25
C LEU A 24 -53.35 -14.92 -4.15
N GLY A 25 -52.90 -13.68 -3.97
CA GLY A 25 -53.46 -12.53 -4.68
C GLY A 25 -54.93 -12.26 -4.32
N PHE A 26 -55.36 -12.60 -3.11
CA PHE A 26 -56.77 -12.62 -2.71
C PHE A 26 -57.04 -11.71 -1.51
N ASP A 27 -57.60 -10.53 -1.78
CA ASP A 27 -58.10 -9.60 -0.75
C ASP A 27 -59.35 -8.83 -1.25
N PRO A 28 -60.50 -9.51 -1.45
CA PRO A 28 -61.69 -8.90 -2.04
C PRO A 28 -62.32 -7.81 -1.16
N GLU A 29 -62.06 -7.84 0.14
CA GLU A 29 -62.57 -6.86 1.11
C GLU A 29 -61.57 -5.74 1.42
N ASN A 30 -60.41 -5.72 0.73
CA ASN A 30 -59.34 -4.73 0.93
C ASN A 30 -58.93 -4.59 2.42
N ARG A 31 -58.78 -5.72 3.12
CA ARG A 31 -58.46 -5.79 4.55
C ARG A 31 -56.97 -5.60 4.80
N ILE A 32 -56.11 -6.04 3.89
CA ILE A 32 -54.66 -6.05 4.09
C ILE A 32 -54.09 -4.64 4.33
N PRO A 33 -54.50 -3.59 3.61
CA PRO A 33 -54.03 -2.22 3.90
C PRO A 33 -54.39 -1.72 5.31
N VAL A 34 -55.49 -2.20 5.90
CA VAL A 34 -55.89 -1.83 7.27
C VAL A 34 -54.95 -2.45 8.30
N MET A 35 -54.46 -3.67 8.04
CA MET A 35 -53.56 -4.42 8.92
C MET A 35 -52.15 -3.79 9.04
N LEU A 36 -51.82 -2.78 8.22
CA LEU A 36 -50.61 -1.97 8.39
C LEU A 36 -50.62 -1.18 9.70
N ARG A 37 -51.79 -1.01 10.35
CA ARG A 37 -51.95 -0.35 11.65
C ARG A 37 -52.11 -1.33 12.82
N ASP A 38 -51.89 -2.63 12.59
CA ASP A 38 -52.00 -3.65 13.65
C ASP A 38 -50.99 -3.38 14.79
N PRO A 39 -51.35 -3.62 16.06
CA PRO A 39 -50.42 -3.46 17.18
C PRO A 39 -49.18 -4.36 17.07
N SER A 40 -49.29 -5.54 16.44
CA SER A 40 -48.17 -6.46 16.28
C SER A 40 -47.27 -6.04 15.11
N PRO A 41 -45.96 -5.78 15.33
CA PRO A 41 -45.00 -5.53 14.25
C PRO A 41 -44.94 -6.66 13.22
N ARG A 42 -45.19 -7.90 13.66
CA ARG A 42 -45.19 -9.08 12.79
C ARG A 42 -46.38 -9.08 11.82
N VAL A 43 -47.55 -8.66 12.29
CA VAL A 43 -48.72 -8.50 11.42
C VAL A 43 -48.47 -7.38 10.41
N ARG A 44 -47.96 -6.23 10.87
CA ARG A 44 -47.60 -5.10 9.99
C ARG A 44 -46.58 -5.48 8.92
N LEU A 45 -45.59 -6.30 9.28
CA LEU A 45 -44.62 -6.86 8.34
C LEU A 45 -45.30 -7.65 7.21
N MET A 46 -46.13 -8.62 7.58
CA MET A 46 -46.80 -9.47 6.60
C MET A 46 -47.81 -8.68 5.77
N ALA A 47 -48.50 -7.71 6.36
CA ALA A 47 -49.40 -6.80 5.66
C ALA A 47 -48.67 -5.94 4.62
N GLY A 48 -47.52 -5.35 4.96
CA GLY A 48 -46.70 -4.56 4.02
C GLY A 48 -46.24 -5.36 2.82
N ILE A 49 -45.72 -6.58 3.06
CA ILE A 49 -45.32 -7.51 1.98
C ILE A 49 -46.53 -7.87 1.12
N ALA A 50 -47.67 -8.19 1.73
CA ALA A 50 -48.87 -8.58 1.03
C ALA A 50 -49.46 -7.43 0.19
N CYS A 51 -49.46 -6.19 0.70
CA CYS A 51 -49.84 -5.00 -0.09
C CYS A 51 -49.04 -4.89 -1.39
N GLY A 52 -47.72 -5.11 -1.32
CA GLY A 52 -46.83 -5.13 -2.47
C GLY A 52 -47.19 -6.23 -3.47
N LYS A 53 -47.37 -7.48 -3.00
CA LYS A 53 -47.75 -8.61 -3.85
C LYS A 53 -49.10 -8.43 -4.55
N LEU A 54 -50.07 -7.87 -3.82
CA LEU A 54 -51.42 -7.57 -4.32
C LEU A 54 -51.45 -6.37 -5.28
N LYS A 55 -50.39 -5.55 -5.32
CA LYS A 55 -50.36 -4.27 -6.05
C LYS A 55 -51.54 -3.38 -5.68
N SER A 56 -51.92 -3.37 -4.40
CA SER A 56 -53.11 -2.65 -3.93
C SER A 56 -52.87 -1.13 -3.95
N LYS A 57 -53.32 -0.46 -5.00
CA LYS A 57 -53.14 1.01 -5.18
C LYS A 57 -53.69 1.83 -4.01
N ASN A 58 -54.73 1.33 -3.34
CA ASN A 58 -55.36 1.99 -2.20
C ASN A 58 -54.51 1.92 -0.91
N SER A 59 -53.37 1.22 -0.93
CA SER A 59 -52.50 1.05 0.24
C SER A 59 -51.39 2.10 0.36
N LEU A 60 -51.17 2.96 -0.64
CA LEU A 60 -50.05 3.91 -0.65
C LEU A 60 -50.03 4.83 0.59
N GLY A 61 -51.16 5.44 0.94
CA GLY A 61 -51.25 6.30 2.12
C GLY A 61 -51.04 5.54 3.44
N ALA A 62 -51.52 4.31 3.55
CA ALA A 62 -51.32 3.48 4.74
C ALA A 62 -49.86 3.00 4.87
N LEU A 63 -49.17 2.76 3.76
CA LEU A 63 -47.73 2.46 3.74
C LEU A 63 -46.91 3.70 4.13
N GLU A 64 -47.30 4.89 3.66
CA GLU A 64 -46.68 6.15 4.06
C GLU A 64 -46.80 6.36 5.58
N GLU A 65 -48.00 6.23 6.15
CA GLU A 65 -48.20 6.30 7.61
C GLU A 65 -47.32 5.30 8.38
N LEU A 66 -47.23 4.06 7.90
CA LEU A 66 -46.37 3.03 8.50
C LEU A 66 -44.90 3.44 8.51
N ILE A 67 -44.40 3.94 7.38
CA ILE A 67 -42.99 4.34 7.23
C ILE A 67 -42.68 5.56 8.09
N VAL A 68 -43.56 6.56 8.07
CA VAL A 68 -43.40 7.80 8.84
C VAL A 68 -43.42 7.50 10.33
N SER A 69 -44.39 6.72 10.81
CA SER A 69 -44.50 6.37 12.24
C SER A 69 -43.36 5.49 12.74
N ALA A 70 -42.76 4.66 11.89
CA ALA A 70 -41.59 3.86 12.23
C ALA A 70 -40.29 4.67 12.31
N GLU A 71 -40.26 5.90 11.80
CA GLU A 71 -39.12 6.83 11.79
C GLU A 71 -37.80 6.21 11.31
N ASN A 72 -37.87 5.20 10.45
CA ASN A 72 -36.72 4.41 10.01
C ASN A 72 -35.94 3.74 11.19
N LYS A 73 -36.51 3.60 12.39
CA LYS A 73 -35.82 3.02 13.57
C LYS A 73 -36.03 1.52 13.72
N ASP A 74 -37.12 0.99 13.18
CA ASP A 74 -37.45 -0.45 13.22
C ASP A 74 -37.14 -1.11 11.85
N PRO A 75 -36.14 -2.01 11.75
CA PRO A 75 -35.81 -2.71 10.51
C PRO A 75 -36.97 -3.55 9.94
N ILE A 76 -37.83 -4.10 10.79
CA ILE A 76 -38.97 -4.93 10.39
C ILE A 76 -40.00 -4.06 9.67
N LEU A 77 -40.40 -2.95 10.28
CA LEU A 77 -41.39 -2.04 9.69
C LEU A 77 -40.84 -1.32 8.47
N ARG A 78 -39.55 -0.98 8.46
CA ARG A 78 -38.85 -0.45 7.29
C ARG A 78 -38.92 -1.42 6.11
N HIS A 79 -38.61 -2.70 6.34
CA HIS A 79 -38.69 -3.73 5.29
C HIS A 79 -40.13 -3.90 4.77
N ALA A 80 -41.11 -3.87 5.68
CA ALA A 80 -42.54 -3.95 5.35
C ALA A 80 -42.97 -2.80 4.43
N GLY A 81 -42.67 -1.56 4.82
CA GLY A 81 -43.01 -0.36 4.07
C GLY A 81 -42.36 -0.33 2.70
N VAL A 82 -41.03 -0.54 2.62
CA VAL A 82 -40.30 -0.55 1.35
C VAL A 82 -40.81 -1.64 0.40
N THR A 83 -41.04 -2.85 0.90
CA THR A 83 -41.53 -3.95 0.06
C THR A 83 -42.96 -3.70 -0.43
N GLY A 84 -43.80 -3.08 0.40
CA GLY A 84 -45.11 -2.59 -0.01
C GLY A 84 -45.00 -1.54 -1.13
N LEU A 85 -44.18 -0.50 -0.94
CA LEU A 85 -43.96 0.56 -1.93
C LEU A 85 -43.49 0.02 -3.28
N VAL A 86 -42.55 -0.94 -3.29
CA VAL A 86 -42.04 -1.55 -4.53
C VAL A 86 -43.15 -2.18 -5.37
N GLY A 87 -44.17 -2.78 -4.75
CA GLY A 87 -45.27 -3.38 -5.49
C GLY A 87 -46.41 -2.42 -5.84
N VAL A 88 -46.57 -1.34 -5.06
CA VAL A 88 -47.76 -0.46 -5.10
C VAL A 88 -47.49 0.84 -5.86
N ALA A 89 -46.35 1.47 -5.61
CA ALA A 89 -46.04 2.81 -6.11
C ALA A 89 -45.40 2.75 -7.51
N THR A 90 -45.78 3.69 -8.37
CA THR A 90 -45.10 3.95 -9.64
C THR A 90 -43.80 4.72 -9.42
N LEU A 91 -42.88 4.65 -10.39
CA LEU A 91 -41.63 5.43 -10.34
C LEU A 91 -41.89 6.93 -10.14
N ARG A 92 -42.92 7.49 -10.80
CA ARG A 92 -43.27 8.91 -10.70
C ARG A 92 -43.82 9.30 -9.31
N GLU A 93 -44.61 8.43 -8.69
CA GLU A 93 -45.08 8.64 -7.31
C GLU A 93 -43.92 8.54 -6.32
N LEU A 94 -42.98 7.61 -6.55
CA LEU A 94 -41.78 7.53 -5.74
C LEU A 94 -40.88 8.77 -5.89
N GLU A 95 -40.74 9.30 -7.12
CA GLU A 95 -40.04 10.56 -7.36
C GLU A 95 -40.66 11.74 -6.59
N SER A 96 -41.99 11.81 -6.50
CA SER A 96 -42.64 12.94 -5.83
C SER A 96 -42.39 13.01 -4.31
N PHE A 97 -41.90 11.93 -3.70
CA PHE A 97 -41.50 11.95 -2.29
C PHE A 97 -40.20 12.71 -2.01
N VAL A 98 -39.46 13.19 -3.02
CA VAL A 98 -38.24 14.01 -2.79
C VAL A 98 -38.53 15.25 -1.92
N GLY A 99 -39.73 15.82 -2.01
CA GLY A 99 -40.15 16.96 -1.19
C GLY A 99 -40.85 16.59 0.13
N HIS A 100 -40.91 15.31 0.48
CA HIS A 100 -41.67 14.85 1.64
C HIS A 100 -40.97 15.23 2.96
N PRO A 101 -41.68 15.75 3.99
CA PRO A 101 -41.05 16.25 5.22
C PRO A 101 -40.35 15.15 6.05
N SER A 102 -40.87 13.92 6.03
CA SER A 102 -40.26 12.79 6.73
C SER A 102 -39.07 12.23 5.96
N GLU A 103 -37.88 12.29 6.57
CA GLU A 103 -36.65 11.66 6.07
C GLU A 103 -36.84 10.15 5.87
N ALA A 104 -37.53 9.46 6.79
CA ALA A 104 -37.78 8.02 6.69
C ALA A 104 -38.53 7.66 5.40
N MET A 105 -39.48 8.51 4.98
CA MET A 105 -40.22 8.32 3.74
C MET A 105 -39.34 8.55 2.50
N ARG A 106 -38.48 9.57 2.53
CA ARG A 106 -37.51 9.83 1.43
C ARG A 106 -36.51 8.69 1.29
N ILE A 107 -36.00 8.16 2.40
CA ILE A 107 -35.15 6.95 2.41
C ILE A 107 -35.91 5.77 1.80
N ALA A 108 -37.15 5.52 2.24
CA ALA A 108 -37.94 4.41 1.72
C ALA A 108 -38.22 4.54 0.22
N ALA A 109 -38.48 5.76 -0.27
CA ALA A 109 -38.66 6.05 -1.69
C ALA A 109 -37.38 5.74 -2.50
N VAL A 110 -36.21 6.17 -2.02
CA VAL A 110 -34.91 5.85 -2.66
C VAL A 110 -34.66 4.35 -2.71
N VAL A 111 -34.90 3.62 -1.61
CA VAL A 111 -34.70 2.17 -1.57
C VAL A 111 -35.69 1.45 -2.51
N ALA A 112 -36.94 1.91 -2.57
CA ALA A 112 -37.94 1.37 -3.49
C ALA A 112 -37.56 1.62 -4.96
N LEU A 113 -37.12 2.84 -5.29
CA LEU A 113 -36.64 3.19 -6.63
C LEU A 113 -35.43 2.35 -7.03
N ARG A 114 -34.46 2.14 -6.13
CA ARG A 114 -33.31 1.25 -6.37
C ARG A 114 -33.77 -0.16 -6.77
N ARG A 115 -34.70 -0.74 -6.01
CA ARG A 115 -35.24 -2.09 -6.28
C ARG A 115 -36.02 -2.18 -7.60
N LEU A 116 -36.59 -1.06 -8.05
CA LEU A 116 -37.33 -0.97 -9.31
C LEU A 116 -36.45 -0.54 -10.51
N GLY A 117 -35.17 -0.25 -10.31
CA GLY A 117 -34.29 0.25 -11.37
C GLY A 117 -34.62 1.68 -11.83
N GLY A 118 -35.25 2.49 -10.98
CA GLY A 118 -35.67 3.87 -11.28
C GLY A 118 -34.52 4.88 -11.30
N ILE A 119 -33.51 4.66 -12.15
CA ILE A 119 -32.27 5.47 -12.20
C ILE A 119 -32.55 6.95 -12.48
N LYS A 120 -33.49 7.23 -13.39
CA LYS A 120 -33.85 8.61 -13.75
C LYS A 120 -34.46 9.35 -12.56
N GLU A 121 -35.40 8.73 -11.87
CA GLU A 121 -36.11 9.29 -10.73
C GLU A 121 -35.17 9.49 -9.52
N LEU A 122 -34.26 8.54 -9.29
CA LEU A 122 -33.23 8.63 -8.24
C LEU A 122 -32.38 9.89 -8.35
N THR A 123 -32.17 10.43 -9.56
CA THR A 123 -31.38 11.67 -9.75
C THR A 123 -31.93 12.88 -8.98
N LYS A 124 -33.23 12.89 -8.67
CA LYS A 124 -33.86 13.96 -7.88
C LYS A 124 -33.37 13.97 -6.43
N PHE A 125 -32.99 12.83 -5.88
CA PHE A 125 -32.59 12.67 -4.49
C PHE A 125 -31.09 12.90 -4.25
N ILE A 126 -30.28 13.12 -5.29
CA ILE A 126 -28.84 13.40 -5.17
C ILE A 126 -28.58 14.72 -4.43
N LYS A 127 -29.53 15.65 -4.42
CA LYS A 127 -29.41 16.97 -3.78
C LYS A 127 -30.27 17.09 -2.52
N ASP A 128 -30.66 15.97 -1.92
CA ASP A 128 -31.44 15.97 -0.68
C ASP A 128 -30.62 16.55 0.48
N ASP A 129 -31.25 17.35 1.34
CA ASP A 129 -30.59 17.94 2.50
C ASP A 129 -30.18 16.89 3.55
N SER A 130 -30.83 15.71 3.56
CA SER A 130 -30.39 14.60 4.41
C SER A 130 -29.13 13.94 3.83
N PRO A 131 -28.02 13.89 4.61
CA PRO A 131 -26.83 13.16 4.24
C PRO A 131 -27.09 11.67 3.94
N GLN A 132 -28.05 11.07 4.64
CA GLN A 132 -28.40 9.66 4.47
C GLN A 132 -29.15 9.44 3.15
N VAL A 133 -30.18 10.24 2.86
CA VAL A 133 -30.96 10.14 1.61
C VAL A 133 -30.06 10.37 0.41
N MET A 134 -29.22 11.42 0.44
CA MET A 134 -28.23 11.71 -0.59
C MET A 134 -27.29 10.51 -0.82
N SER A 135 -26.73 9.96 0.26
CA SER A 135 -25.79 8.83 0.18
C SER A 135 -26.45 7.59 -0.40
N ASP A 136 -27.69 7.30 -0.01
CA ASP A 136 -28.44 6.15 -0.51
C ASP A 136 -28.81 6.32 -1.98
N ALA A 137 -29.18 7.52 -2.43
CA ALA A 137 -29.48 7.82 -3.82
C ALA A 137 -28.25 7.67 -4.72
N VAL A 138 -27.11 8.23 -4.30
CA VAL A 138 -25.85 8.14 -5.04
C VAL A 138 -25.36 6.69 -5.14
N ARG A 139 -25.47 5.90 -4.06
CA ARG A 139 -25.17 4.45 -4.10
C ARG A 139 -26.12 3.68 -5.00
N ALA A 140 -27.42 3.94 -4.88
CA ALA A 140 -28.45 3.28 -5.68
C ALA A 140 -28.25 3.50 -7.19
N ILE A 141 -27.70 4.65 -7.59
CA ILE A 141 -27.37 4.91 -8.98
C ILE A 141 -26.01 4.33 -9.35
N TYR A 142 -24.94 4.61 -8.60
CA TYR A 142 -23.58 4.26 -9.01
C TYR A 142 -23.25 2.79 -8.85
N ASP A 143 -23.62 2.19 -7.71
CA ASP A 143 -23.20 0.84 -7.34
C ASP A 143 -23.99 -0.22 -8.11
N GLU A 144 -25.22 0.11 -8.50
CA GLU A 144 -26.08 -0.73 -9.35
C GLU A 144 -25.88 -0.49 -10.85
N ALA A 145 -25.09 0.52 -11.24
CA ALA A 145 -24.93 0.85 -12.66
C ALA A 145 -24.12 -0.23 -13.40
N GLU A 146 -24.57 -0.61 -14.58
CA GLU A 146 -23.80 -1.41 -15.53
C GLU A 146 -23.20 -0.52 -16.61
N THR A 147 -22.38 -1.12 -17.50
CA THR A 147 -21.73 -0.40 -18.62
C THR A 147 -22.73 0.41 -19.46
N GLN A 148 -23.94 -0.12 -19.66
CA GLN A 148 -24.98 0.53 -20.46
C GLN A 148 -25.77 1.60 -19.69
N THR A 149 -25.82 1.53 -18.35
CA THR A 149 -26.67 2.42 -17.52
C THR A 149 -26.40 3.89 -17.76
N PHE A 150 -25.13 4.29 -17.87
CA PHE A 150 -24.78 5.70 -18.09
C PHE A 150 -24.87 6.15 -19.55
N LEU A 151 -24.95 5.21 -20.51
CA LEU A 151 -25.31 5.52 -21.89
C LEU A 151 -26.81 5.81 -22.00
N ASP A 152 -27.63 5.04 -21.30
CA ASP A 152 -29.09 5.20 -21.30
C ASP A 152 -29.54 6.39 -20.43
N HIS A 153 -28.79 6.68 -19.36
CA HIS A 153 -29.08 7.73 -18.39
C HIS A 153 -27.89 8.68 -18.15
N PRO A 154 -27.41 9.42 -19.16
CA PRO A 154 -26.19 10.23 -19.05
C PRO A 154 -26.28 11.32 -17.96
N LYS A 155 -27.48 11.85 -17.70
CA LYS A 155 -27.70 12.84 -16.64
C LYS A 155 -27.45 12.29 -15.23
N SER A 156 -27.56 10.98 -15.02
CA SER A 156 -27.33 10.37 -13.71
C SER A 156 -25.85 10.42 -13.31
N LEU A 157 -24.94 10.11 -14.26
CA LEU A 157 -23.50 10.20 -14.04
C LEU A 157 -23.06 11.65 -13.79
N SER A 158 -23.54 12.59 -14.61
CA SER A 158 -23.25 14.02 -14.43
C SER A 158 -23.80 14.55 -13.10
N GLY A 159 -25.00 14.12 -12.70
CA GLY A 159 -25.59 14.50 -11.41
C GLY A 159 -24.75 14.04 -10.22
N ILE A 160 -24.23 12.80 -10.26
CA ILE A 160 -23.31 12.29 -9.22
C ILE A 160 -22.00 13.09 -9.24
N ALA A 161 -21.44 13.34 -10.42
CA ALA A 161 -20.21 14.11 -10.55
C ALA A 161 -20.35 15.52 -9.98
N GLU A 162 -21.49 16.18 -10.21
CA GLU A 162 -21.83 17.50 -9.67
C GLU A 162 -22.04 17.53 -8.15
N ALA A 163 -22.32 16.38 -7.53
CA ALA A 163 -22.47 16.27 -6.08
C ALA A 163 -21.13 16.23 -5.32
N LEU A 164 -19.99 16.44 -5.99
CA LEU A 164 -18.69 16.52 -5.33
C LEU A 164 -18.59 17.82 -4.52
N ASP A 165 -18.64 17.72 -3.18
CA ASP A 165 -18.52 18.86 -2.26
C ASP A 165 -17.83 18.43 -0.96
N PRO A 166 -16.83 19.16 -0.44
CA PRO A 166 -16.13 18.80 0.80
C PRO A 166 -17.03 18.65 2.03
N GLN A 167 -18.23 19.26 2.04
CA GLN A 167 -19.22 19.15 3.12
C GLN A 167 -20.10 17.90 2.98
N HIS A 168 -20.16 17.29 1.80
CA HIS A 168 -20.95 16.08 1.59
C HIS A 168 -20.31 14.84 2.24
N PRO A 169 -21.11 13.80 2.54
CA PRO A 169 -20.61 12.57 3.13
C PRO A 169 -19.51 11.91 2.28
N PRO A 170 -18.52 11.24 2.91
CA PRO A 170 -17.50 10.49 2.16
C PRO A 170 -18.09 9.50 1.15
N ALA A 171 -19.20 8.85 1.50
CA ALA A 171 -19.92 7.93 0.63
C ALA A 171 -20.30 8.53 -0.73
N VAL A 172 -20.69 9.80 -0.73
CA VAL A 172 -21.05 10.58 -1.92
C VAL A 172 -19.76 11.01 -2.63
N ASN A 173 -18.82 11.61 -1.90
CA ASN A 173 -17.60 12.16 -2.48
C ASN A 173 -16.73 11.11 -3.19
N PHE A 174 -16.58 9.89 -2.65
CA PHE A 174 -15.87 8.80 -3.33
C PHE A 174 -16.46 8.50 -4.72
N ARG A 175 -17.80 8.35 -4.80
CA ARG A 175 -18.53 8.07 -6.05
C ARG A 175 -18.55 9.28 -6.98
N ALA A 176 -18.64 10.48 -6.43
CA ALA A 176 -18.55 11.71 -7.21
C ALA A 176 -17.16 11.86 -7.86
N ILE A 177 -16.08 11.57 -7.15
CA ILE A 177 -14.72 11.52 -7.73
C ILE A 177 -14.66 10.48 -8.86
N ALA A 178 -15.15 9.26 -8.62
CA ALA A 178 -15.16 8.20 -9.62
C ALA A 178 -16.04 8.55 -10.84
N ALA A 179 -17.17 9.23 -10.64
CA ALA A 179 -18.02 9.73 -11.71
C ALA A 179 -17.33 10.81 -12.55
N ASN A 180 -16.66 11.78 -11.91
CA ASN A 180 -15.86 12.79 -12.60
C ASN A 180 -14.73 12.13 -13.42
N ARG A 181 -14.06 11.13 -12.85
CA ARG A 181 -13.04 10.37 -13.56
C ARG A 181 -13.60 9.61 -14.78
N ARG A 182 -14.80 9.04 -14.65
CA ARG A 182 -15.49 8.33 -15.75
C ARG A 182 -15.90 9.28 -16.87
N LEU A 183 -16.37 10.49 -16.53
CA LEU A 183 -16.73 11.50 -17.51
C LEU A 183 -15.52 11.98 -18.32
N GLY A 184 -14.36 12.14 -17.68
CA GLY A 184 -13.10 12.42 -18.37
C GLY A 184 -13.04 13.79 -19.06
N THR A 185 -13.91 14.74 -18.71
CA THR A 185 -14.03 16.07 -19.35
C THR A 185 -13.32 17.19 -18.58
N PHE A 186 -13.14 18.36 -19.21
CA PHE A 186 -12.57 19.56 -18.56
C PHE A 186 -13.33 19.96 -17.30
N ALA A 187 -14.67 20.01 -17.37
CA ALA A 187 -15.51 20.33 -16.21
C ALA A 187 -15.30 19.33 -15.06
N SER A 188 -15.04 18.07 -15.39
CA SER A 188 -14.82 17.02 -14.39
C SER A 188 -13.46 17.13 -13.73
N ALA A 189 -12.40 17.30 -14.53
CA ALA A 189 -11.05 17.55 -14.01
C ALA A 189 -11.01 18.82 -13.16
N LYS A 190 -11.69 19.89 -13.61
CA LYS A 190 -11.75 21.16 -12.88
C LYS A 190 -12.46 21.00 -11.54
N ARG A 191 -13.56 20.25 -11.49
CA ARG A 191 -14.29 19.98 -10.24
C ARG A 191 -13.43 19.21 -9.23
N ILE A 192 -12.69 18.19 -9.66
CA ILE A 192 -11.75 17.48 -8.78
C ILE A 192 -10.63 18.41 -8.31
N SER A 193 -10.07 19.24 -9.20
CA SER A 193 -9.02 20.20 -8.84
C SER A 193 -9.51 21.22 -7.80
N THR A 194 -10.69 21.81 -8.01
CA THR A 194 -11.31 22.73 -7.04
C THR A 194 -11.62 22.03 -5.71
N PHE A 195 -12.06 20.77 -5.73
CA PHE A 195 -12.28 19.99 -4.52
C PHE A 195 -10.99 19.77 -3.71
N LEU A 196 -9.87 19.53 -4.40
CA LEU A 196 -8.54 19.38 -3.81
C LEU A 196 -8.01 20.68 -3.19
N ALA A 197 -8.47 21.84 -3.65
CA ALA A 197 -8.08 23.14 -3.08
C ALA A 197 -8.64 23.37 -1.67
N ASN A 198 -9.56 22.54 -1.17
CA ASN A 198 -10.09 22.68 0.18
C ASN A 198 -9.07 22.23 1.24
N PRO A 199 -8.63 23.12 2.15
CA PRO A 199 -7.60 22.79 3.14
C PRO A 199 -8.07 21.76 4.18
N ASN A 200 -9.38 21.68 4.44
CA ASN A 200 -9.98 20.80 5.45
C ASN A 200 -10.39 19.43 4.90
N LEU A 201 -10.00 19.11 3.66
CA LEU A 201 -10.31 17.82 3.06
C LEU A 201 -9.60 16.69 3.81
N SER A 202 -10.34 15.63 4.17
CA SER A 202 -9.74 14.46 4.82
C SER A 202 -8.63 13.85 3.97
N HIS A 203 -7.59 13.31 4.63
CA HIS A 203 -6.45 12.68 3.97
C HIS A 203 -6.89 11.64 2.91
N THR A 204 -7.83 10.75 3.25
CA THR A 204 -8.30 9.70 2.32
C THR A 204 -8.98 10.25 1.07
N LEU A 205 -9.83 11.28 1.22
CA LEU A 205 -10.49 11.90 0.05
C LEU A 205 -9.49 12.65 -0.83
N ARG A 206 -8.48 13.30 -0.23
CA ARG A 206 -7.42 13.99 -0.97
C ARG A 206 -6.61 13.00 -1.82
N ILE A 207 -6.17 11.89 -1.23
CA ILE A 207 -5.45 10.83 -1.96
C ILE A 207 -6.33 10.26 -3.09
N GLN A 208 -7.61 9.96 -2.83
CA GLN A 208 -8.50 9.44 -3.86
C GLN A 208 -8.69 10.40 -5.03
N ALA A 209 -8.87 11.69 -4.74
CA ALA A 209 -9.03 12.72 -5.77
C ALA A 209 -7.75 12.88 -6.61
N LEU A 210 -6.57 12.85 -5.98
CA LEU A 210 -5.29 12.86 -6.70
C LEU A 210 -5.09 11.58 -7.53
N TYR A 211 -5.47 10.40 -7.03
CA TYR A 211 -5.43 9.16 -7.79
C TYR A 211 -6.36 9.18 -9.01
N ALA A 212 -7.53 9.81 -8.90
CA ALA A 212 -8.41 10.03 -10.03
C ALA A 212 -7.73 10.88 -11.12
N LEU A 213 -7.06 11.97 -10.76
CA LEU A 213 -6.30 12.79 -11.72
C LEU A 213 -5.06 12.06 -12.29
N GLU A 214 -4.35 11.27 -11.48
CA GLU A 214 -3.15 10.53 -11.90
C GLU A 214 -3.50 9.37 -12.85
N SER A 215 -4.66 8.74 -12.65
CA SER A 215 -5.15 7.67 -13.51
C SER A 215 -5.79 8.18 -14.81
N TRP A 216 -6.00 9.50 -14.94
CA TRP A 216 -6.70 10.12 -16.08
C TRP A 216 -6.22 9.68 -17.47
N PRO A 217 -4.91 9.55 -17.74
CA PRO A 217 -4.40 9.17 -19.08
C PRO A 217 -4.64 7.69 -19.43
N ARG A 218 -5.04 6.87 -18.47
CA ARG A 218 -5.09 5.40 -18.59
C ARG A 218 -6.54 4.90 -18.67
N ALA A 219 -6.79 3.87 -19.45
CA ALA A 219 -8.05 3.12 -19.32
C ALA A 219 -7.97 2.19 -18.09
N SER A 220 -9.11 1.92 -17.46
CA SER A 220 -9.26 0.92 -16.39
C SER A 220 -10.36 -0.07 -16.74
N GLN A 221 -10.18 -1.34 -16.37
CA GLN A 221 -11.22 -2.36 -16.49
C GLN A 221 -12.07 -2.47 -15.22
N LEU A 222 -11.51 -2.09 -14.07
CA LEU A 222 -12.14 -2.23 -12.76
C LEU A 222 -12.58 -0.87 -12.22
N ASP A 223 -13.71 -0.89 -11.51
CA ASP A 223 -14.19 0.28 -10.78
C ASP A 223 -13.29 0.56 -9.56
N PRO A 224 -12.90 1.82 -9.32
CA PRO A 224 -12.04 2.18 -8.19
C PRO A 224 -12.75 2.14 -6.82
N ILE A 225 -14.08 1.97 -6.77
CA ILE A 225 -14.85 1.96 -5.52
C ILE A 225 -15.05 0.55 -4.98
N ASP A 226 -15.50 -0.39 -5.82
CA ASP A 226 -15.89 -1.74 -5.39
C ASP A 226 -15.11 -2.86 -6.11
N GLY A 227 -14.24 -2.52 -7.07
CA GLY A 227 -13.39 -3.47 -7.78
C GLY A 227 -14.13 -4.36 -8.79
N ARG A 228 -15.41 -4.09 -9.09
CA ARG A 228 -16.14 -4.86 -10.11
C ARG A 228 -15.68 -4.50 -11.52
N TYR A 229 -15.98 -5.37 -12.47
CA TYR A 229 -15.76 -5.08 -13.89
C TYR A 229 -16.69 -3.94 -14.33
N PHE A 230 -16.14 -2.75 -14.53
CA PHE A 230 -16.89 -1.58 -14.96
C PHE A 230 -15.97 -0.62 -15.73
N PRO A 231 -15.68 -0.90 -17.01
CA PRO A 231 -14.61 -0.23 -17.74
C PRO A 231 -14.76 1.29 -17.80
N VAL A 232 -13.63 1.99 -17.67
CA VAL A 232 -13.50 3.45 -17.78
C VAL A 232 -12.44 3.77 -18.84
N LEU A 233 -12.79 4.65 -19.78
CA LEU A 233 -11.87 5.09 -20.82
C LEU A 233 -10.81 6.07 -20.27
N ALA A 234 -9.72 6.24 -21.02
CA ALA A 234 -8.81 7.36 -20.78
C ALA A 234 -9.57 8.69 -20.94
N GLY A 235 -9.30 9.63 -20.03
CA GLY A 235 -9.87 10.97 -20.09
C GLY A 235 -9.18 11.85 -21.12
N ASP A 236 -9.79 13.00 -21.41
CA ASP A 236 -9.20 14.02 -22.29
C ASP A 236 -8.00 14.69 -21.59
N MET A 237 -6.83 14.62 -22.23
CA MET A 237 -5.57 15.14 -21.70
C MET A 237 -5.44 16.66 -21.85
N ASP A 238 -6.03 17.26 -22.87
CA ASP A 238 -6.06 18.71 -23.02
C ASP A 238 -6.96 19.32 -21.94
N ALA A 239 -8.09 18.67 -21.69
CA ALA A 239 -8.97 18.97 -20.57
C ALA A 239 -8.28 18.87 -19.22
N LEU A 240 -7.49 17.81 -18.98
CA LEU A 240 -6.71 17.68 -17.74
C LEU A 240 -5.69 18.82 -17.62
N ASN A 241 -4.87 19.02 -18.65
CA ASN A 241 -3.81 20.04 -18.63
C ASN A 241 -4.36 21.45 -18.39
N ALA A 242 -5.52 21.77 -18.97
CA ALA A 242 -6.19 23.05 -18.76
C ALA A 242 -6.84 23.19 -17.36
N ALA A 243 -7.23 22.07 -16.74
CA ALA A 243 -7.92 22.07 -15.45
C ALA A 243 -6.97 22.16 -14.26
N ILE A 244 -5.75 21.61 -14.39
CA ILE A 244 -4.73 21.61 -13.33
C ILE A 244 -4.24 23.03 -13.06
N GLY A 245 -4.61 23.57 -11.91
CA GLY A 245 -4.25 24.90 -11.44
C GLY A 245 -3.15 24.93 -10.36
N PRO A 246 -2.86 26.10 -9.79
CA PRO A 246 -1.86 26.29 -8.74
C PRO A 246 -2.13 25.44 -7.48
N GLU A 247 -3.37 25.04 -7.23
CA GLU A 247 -3.75 24.19 -6.11
C GLU A 247 -3.04 22.83 -6.11
N ILE A 248 -2.85 22.20 -7.27
CA ILE A 248 -2.15 20.90 -7.37
C ILE A 248 -0.64 21.10 -7.19
N TRP A 249 -0.11 22.21 -7.71
CA TRP A 249 1.29 22.59 -7.50
C TRP A 249 1.62 22.83 -6.02
N ALA A 250 0.69 23.44 -5.27
CA ALA A 250 0.85 23.61 -3.83
C ALA A 250 0.87 22.25 -3.10
N LEU A 251 0.00 21.31 -3.49
CA LEU A 251 -0.02 19.96 -2.92
C LEU A 251 1.26 19.17 -3.19
N ALA A 252 1.99 19.46 -4.27
CA ALA A 252 3.28 18.84 -4.54
C ALA A 252 4.36 19.20 -3.50
N ASN A 253 4.12 20.21 -2.66
CA ASN A 253 4.96 20.56 -1.51
C ASN A 253 4.23 20.38 -0.16
N ASP A 254 3.18 19.55 -0.12
CA ASP A 254 2.49 19.22 1.13
C ASP A 254 3.47 18.57 2.13
N ALA A 255 3.22 18.77 3.43
CA ALA A 255 4.03 18.17 4.49
C ALA A 255 3.87 16.65 4.56
N ASP A 256 2.75 16.12 4.07
CA ASP A 256 2.51 14.68 3.92
C ASP A 256 3.15 14.15 2.63
N ASP A 257 4.08 13.20 2.78
CA ASP A 257 4.81 12.58 1.67
C ASP A 257 3.92 11.84 0.67
N ASN A 258 2.81 11.24 1.11
CA ASN A 258 1.92 10.54 0.20
C ASN A 258 1.16 11.53 -0.67
N ILE A 259 0.69 12.64 -0.08
CA ILE A 259 0.01 13.70 -0.81
C ILE A 259 0.97 14.35 -1.81
N SER A 260 2.17 14.72 -1.38
CA SER A 260 3.15 15.38 -2.24
C SER A 260 3.58 14.50 -3.42
N ARG A 261 3.91 13.22 -3.17
CA ARG A 261 4.26 12.26 -4.22
C ARG A 261 3.12 12.06 -5.21
N GLN A 262 1.90 11.91 -4.71
CA GLN A 262 0.74 11.70 -5.57
C GLN A 262 0.44 12.94 -6.42
N ALA A 263 0.57 14.15 -5.85
CA ALA A 263 0.44 15.40 -6.61
C ALA A 263 1.54 15.56 -7.67
N ILE A 264 2.79 15.20 -7.36
CA ILE A 264 3.89 15.15 -8.34
C ILE A 264 3.56 14.15 -9.46
N ALA A 265 3.00 12.98 -9.14
CA ALA A 265 2.62 11.98 -10.14
C ALA A 265 1.52 12.50 -11.10
N VAL A 266 0.55 13.29 -10.60
CA VAL A 266 -0.40 14.01 -11.46
C VAL A 266 0.33 14.98 -12.38
N LEU A 267 1.25 15.79 -11.84
CA LEU A 267 2.02 16.77 -12.62
C LEU A 267 3.01 16.12 -13.61
N GLN A 268 3.45 14.88 -13.36
CA GLN A 268 4.24 14.06 -14.29
C GLN A 268 3.44 13.61 -15.52
N SER A 269 2.11 13.58 -15.42
CA SER A 269 1.21 13.07 -16.46
C SER A 269 0.81 14.13 -17.49
N ILE A 270 0.98 15.42 -17.17
CA ILE A 270 0.59 16.54 -18.03
C ILE A 270 1.80 17.15 -18.75
N ASN A 271 1.60 17.65 -19.97
CA ASN A 271 2.63 18.33 -20.73
C ASN A 271 2.87 19.75 -20.16
N PRO A 272 4.07 20.07 -19.65
CA PRO A 272 4.34 21.40 -19.14
C PRO A 272 4.50 22.43 -20.24
N ASP A 273 4.05 23.64 -19.97
CA ASP A 273 4.47 24.83 -20.69
C ASP A 273 5.81 25.35 -20.12
N LYS A 274 6.37 26.36 -20.77
CA LYS A 274 7.64 26.96 -20.35
C LYS A 274 7.62 27.50 -18.92
N ALA A 275 6.51 28.11 -18.50
CA ALA A 275 6.41 28.66 -17.15
C ALA A 275 6.49 27.57 -16.07
N LYS A 276 5.88 26.40 -16.31
CA LYS A 276 5.99 25.24 -15.43
C LYS A 276 7.40 24.65 -15.41
N LEU A 277 8.08 24.59 -16.54
CA LEU A 277 9.49 24.16 -16.61
C LEU A 277 10.40 25.09 -15.79
N ASP A 278 10.20 26.40 -15.93
CA ASP A 278 10.94 27.42 -15.18
C ASP A 278 10.67 27.30 -13.67
N GLN A 279 9.39 27.16 -13.27
CA GLN A 279 8.99 26.95 -11.87
C GLN A 279 9.65 25.70 -11.26
N VAL A 280 9.65 24.56 -11.98
CA VAL A 280 10.28 23.33 -11.50
C VAL A 280 11.79 23.51 -11.36
N SER A 281 12.44 24.23 -12.28
CA SER A 281 13.86 24.55 -12.19
C SER A 281 14.18 25.35 -10.93
N GLU A 282 13.36 26.35 -10.59
CA GLU A 282 13.48 27.10 -9.34
C GLU A 282 13.32 26.21 -8.11
N LEU A 283 12.32 25.31 -8.10
CA LEU A 283 12.08 24.38 -7.00
C LEU A 283 13.26 23.41 -6.79
N ILE A 284 13.88 22.94 -7.87
CA ILE A 284 15.07 22.07 -7.79
C ILE A 284 16.27 22.83 -7.22
N LEU A 285 16.44 24.11 -7.56
CA LEU A 285 17.59 24.91 -7.14
C LEU A 285 17.41 25.57 -5.76
N ASP A 286 16.18 25.65 -5.24
CA ASP A 286 15.91 26.20 -3.92
C ASP A 286 16.36 25.26 -2.80
N GLU A 287 17.44 25.65 -2.12
CA GLU A 287 18.02 24.92 -0.98
C GLU A 287 17.11 24.85 0.26
N LYS A 288 15.98 25.57 0.28
CA LYS A 288 14.98 25.44 1.34
C LYS A 288 13.99 24.30 1.09
N GLN A 289 13.90 23.80 -0.14
CA GLN A 289 12.99 22.70 -0.49
C GLN A 289 13.54 21.36 0.00
N ARG A 290 12.63 20.41 0.25
CA ARG A 290 12.99 19.07 0.70
C ARG A 290 13.75 18.32 -0.39
N SER A 291 14.87 17.70 -0.04
CA SER A 291 15.74 16.99 -1.00
C SER A 291 15.05 15.86 -1.74
N ASP A 292 14.08 15.18 -1.11
CA ASP A 292 13.30 14.12 -1.74
C ASP A 292 12.40 14.63 -2.87
N LEU A 293 11.72 15.75 -2.66
CA LEU A 293 10.93 16.41 -3.72
C LEU A 293 11.82 16.94 -4.84
N ARG A 294 12.95 17.58 -4.50
CA ARG A 294 13.93 18.09 -5.48
C ARG A 294 14.43 16.97 -6.42
N LYS A 295 14.63 15.75 -5.91
CA LYS A 295 15.00 14.58 -6.72
C LYS A 295 13.90 14.18 -7.72
N GLU A 296 12.64 14.14 -7.27
CA GLU A 296 11.50 13.81 -8.13
C GLU A 296 11.33 14.87 -9.24
N TRP A 297 11.53 16.14 -8.89
CA TRP A 297 11.50 17.24 -9.84
C TRP A 297 12.64 17.20 -10.86
N LEU A 298 13.85 16.83 -10.43
CA LEU A 298 14.97 16.67 -11.34
C LEU A 298 14.72 15.58 -12.39
N ARG A 299 14.15 14.44 -11.96
CA ARG A 299 13.72 13.35 -12.86
C ARG A 299 12.58 13.77 -13.77
N TRP A 300 11.63 14.54 -13.25
CA TRP A 300 10.57 15.13 -14.07
C TRP A 300 11.15 16.03 -15.17
N LEU A 301 12.13 16.86 -14.84
CA LEU A 301 12.76 17.77 -15.80
C LEU A 301 13.49 16.99 -16.90
N ARG A 302 14.20 15.91 -16.55
CA ARG A 302 14.85 15.01 -17.51
C ARG A 302 13.87 14.46 -18.56
N LYS A 303 12.64 14.14 -18.14
CA LYS A 303 11.59 13.60 -19.03
C LYS A 303 11.13 14.64 -20.06
N TRP A 304 11.01 15.91 -19.67
CA TRP A 304 10.33 16.93 -20.47
C TRP A 304 11.27 17.86 -21.24
N ASP A 305 12.43 18.20 -20.67
CA ASP A 305 13.40 19.09 -21.30
C ASP A 305 14.83 18.70 -20.93
N LEU A 306 15.50 17.99 -21.83
CA LEU A 306 16.88 17.54 -21.64
C LEU A 306 17.90 18.70 -21.55
N ILE A 307 17.64 19.82 -22.22
CA ILE A 307 18.55 20.97 -22.22
C ILE A 307 18.49 21.66 -20.85
N LEU A 308 17.28 21.96 -20.37
CA LEU A 308 17.07 22.56 -19.07
C LEU A 308 17.49 21.59 -17.95
N PHE A 309 17.18 20.30 -18.07
CA PHE A 309 17.68 19.26 -17.17
C PHE A 309 19.20 19.25 -17.06
N THR A 310 19.92 19.35 -18.18
CA THR A 310 21.40 19.36 -18.16
C THR A 310 21.91 20.59 -17.42
N SER A 311 21.36 21.76 -17.73
CA SER A 311 21.73 23.04 -17.08
C SER A 311 21.44 23.03 -15.58
N VAL A 312 20.26 22.57 -15.16
CA VAL A 312 19.86 22.50 -13.75
C VAL A 312 20.63 21.39 -13.03
N GLY A 313 20.70 20.19 -13.61
CA GLY A 313 21.38 19.04 -13.05
C GLY A 313 22.86 19.32 -12.76
N THR A 314 23.56 20.03 -13.67
CA THR A 314 24.96 20.42 -13.46
C THR A 314 25.12 21.44 -12.32
N GLN A 315 24.18 22.36 -12.14
CA GLN A 315 24.17 23.26 -10.97
C GLN A 315 23.92 22.50 -9.67
N VAL A 316 23.00 21.53 -9.69
CA VAL A 316 22.63 20.69 -8.55
C VAL A 316 23.81 19.88 -8.02
N LEU A 317 24.83 19.58 -8.84
CA LEU A 317 26.09 18.96 -8.37
C LEU A 317 26.83 19.80 -7.30
N ASN A 318 26.44 21.06 -7.08
CA ASN A 318 26.97 21.92 -6.02
C ASN A 318 25.97 22.15 -4.86
N SER A 319 24.85 21.42 -4.84
CA SER A 319 23.82 21.54 -3.80
C SER A 319 24.38 21.22 -2.41
N LYS A 320 23.74 21.73 -1.35
CA LYS A 320 24.10 21.37 0.03
C LYS A 320 23.76 19.93 0.38
N SER A 321 22.77 19.32 -0.28
CA SER A 321 22.33 17.94 -0.01
C SER A 321 23.18 16.91 -0.78
N PRO A 322 23.96 16.06 -0.07
CA PRO A 322 24.74 14.98 -0.70
C PRO A 322 23.87 14.02 -1.53
N GLU A 323 22.68 13.70 -1.04
CA GLU A 323 21.77 12.78 -1.72
C GLU A 323 21.26 13.35 -3.05
N LEU A 324 21.01 14.66 -3.10
CA LEU A 324 20.57 15.31 -4.32
C LEU A 324 21.72 15.42 -5.34
N ARG A 325 22.95 15.76 -4.89
CA ARG A 325 24.14 15.75 -5.75
C ARG A 325 24.37 14.38 -6.38
N ALA A 326 24.29 13.32 -5.58
CA ALA A 326 24.46 11.95 -6.05
C ALA A 326 23.41 11.56 -7.10
N VAL A 327 22.13 11.89 -6.87
CA VAL A 327 21.07 11.63 -7.85
C VAL A 327 21.28 12.45 -9.12
N ALA A 328 21.68 13.72 -9.02
CA ALA A 328 21.96 14.51 -10.21
C ALA A 328 23.10 13.91 -11.04
N ALA A 329 24.18 13.44 -10.40
CA ALA A 329 25.25 12.73 -11.09
C ALA A 329 24.76 11.44 -11.75
N GLU A 330 23.97 10.61 -11.06
CA GLU A 330 23.38 9.39 -11.61
C GLU A 330 22.54 9.68 -12.87
N GLU A 331 21.60 10.62 -12.77
CA GLU A 331 20.66 10.97 -13.85
C GLU A 331 21.41 11.60 -15.05
N LEU A 332 22.39 12.48 -14.81
CA LEU A 332 23.22 13.08 -15.86
C LEU A 332 24.10 12.04 -16.56
N THR A 333 24.67 11.09 -15.82
CA THR A 333 25.47 10.02 -16.42
C THR A 333 24.59 9.07 -17.23
N GLU A 334 23.41 8.70 -16.74
CA GLU A 334 22.47 7.85 -17.49
C GLU A 334 21.95 8.51 -18.77
N ALA A 335 21.84 9.83 -18.79
CA ALA A 335 21.46 10.57 -19.97
C ALA A 335 22.64 10.83 -20.93
N GLU A 336 23.87 10.45 -20.57
CA GLU A 336 25.10 10.80 -21.29
C GLU A 336 25.36 12.32 -21.39
N LEU A 337 24.84 13.11 -20.43
CA LEU A 337 24.88 14.58 -20.41
C LEU A 337 25.77 15.15 -19.29
N GLY A 338 26.46 14.30 -18.53
CA GLY A 338 27.26 14.72 -17.38
C GLY A 338 28.58 15.43 -17.71
N GLY A 339 29.26 15.02 -18.78
CA GLY A 339 30.53 15.59 -19.22
C GLY A 339 31.57 15.78 -18.09
N SER A 340 32.35 16.86 -18.18
CA SER A 340 33.35 17.21 -17.17
C SER A 340 32.77 17.64 -15.82
N ALA A 341 31.49 18.07 -15.79
CA ALA A 341 30.84 18.49 -14.55
C ALA A 341 30.68 17.31 -13.59
N VAL A 342 30.23 16.16 -14.09
CA VAL A 342 30.14 14.93 -13.30
C VAL A 342 31.52 14.42 -12.90
N ASP A 343 32.51 14.44 -13.81
CA ASP A 343 33.89 14.07 -13.49
C ASP A 343 34.45 14.90 -12.32
N ASN A 344 34.27 16.22 -12.37
CA ASN A 344 34.72 17.13 -11.32
C ASN A 344 34.00 16.87 -9.99
N TYR A 345 32.68 16.66 -10.03
CA TYR A 345 31.90 16.30 -8.85
C TYR A 345 32.40 15.00 -8.22
N LEU A 346 32.65 13.95 -9.00
CA LEU A 346 33.10 12.66 -8.48
C LEU A 346 34.50 12.77 -7.86
N LEU A 347 35.43 13.49 -8.52
CA LEU A 347 36.75 13.76 -7.94
C LEU A 347 36.67 14.57 -6.66
N ALA A 348 35.82 15.60 -6.60
CA ALA A 348 35.62 16.38 -5.38
C ALA A 348 35.00 15.54 -4.26
N THR A 349 34.01 14.70 -4.58
CA THR A 349 33.31 13.82 -3.65
C THR A 349 34.26 12.80 -3.04
N LEU A 350 35.05 12.10 -3.86
CA LEU A 350 35.99 11.08 -3.40
C LEU A 350 37.10 11.64 -2.50
N ASN A 351 37.47 12.92 -2.67
CA ASN A 351 38.52 13.54 -1.85
C ASN A 351 37.99 14.28 -0.62
N ASN A 352 36.76 14.80 -0.65
CA ASN A 352 36.28 15.76 0.36
C ASN A 352 34.97 15.37 1.05
N SER A 353 34.17 14.44 0.50
CA SER A 353 32.90 14.08 1.12
C SER A 353 33.10 13.20 2.35
N SER A 354 32.32 13.46 3.39
CA SER A 354 32.19 12.61 4.56
C SER A 354 30.88 11.81 4.57
N ASP A 355 30.00 12.04 3.57
CA ASP A 355 28.74 11.33 3.48
C ASP A 355 28.93 9.95 2.83
N THR A 356 28.62 8.90 3.59
CA THR A 356 28.82 7.53 3.14
C THR A 356 27.95 7.18 1.94
N VAL A 357 26.68 7.61 1.92
CA VAL A 357 25.75 7.23 0.86
C VAL A 357 26.13 7.90 -0.45
N GLU A 358 26.54 9.17 -0.40
CA GLU A 358 27.08 9.91 -1.53
C GLU A 358 28.34 9.25 -2.08
N LEU A 359 29.31 8.90 -1.23
CA LEU A 359 30.53 8.20 -1.65
C LEU A 359 30.22 6.87 -2.32
N GLN A 360 29.33 6.06 -1.74
CA GLN A 360 28.95 4.78 -2.32
C GLN A 360 28.34 4.93 -3.72
N ARG A 361 27.44 5.92 -3.88
CA ARG A 361 26.81 6.23 -5.17
C ARG A 361 27.81 6.79 -6.18
N ALA A 362 28.70 7.68 -5.73
CA ALA A 362 29.76 8.23 -6.56
C ALA A 362 30.64 7.12 -7.14
N ILE A 363 31.04 6.14 -6.32
CA ILE A 363 31.86 5.01 -6.78
C ILE A 363 31.13 4.19 -7.84
N LYS A 364 29.84 3.91 -7.62
CA LYS A 364 28.97 3.18 -8.57
C LYS A 364 28.86 3.82 -9.96
N ILE A 365 29.09 5.13 -10.06
CA ILE A 365 29.05 5.86 -11.34
C ILE A 365 30.36 5.70 -12.12
N ILE A 366 31.49 5.44 -11.45
CA ILE A 366 32.83 5.43 -12.05
C ILE A 366 32.95 4.61 -13.34
N PRO A 367 32.39 3.38 -13.48
CA PRO A 367 32.56 2.58 -14.70
C PRO A 367 32.03 3.25 -15.98
N ARG A 368 31.17 4.28 -15.86
CA ARG A 368 30.59 5.03 -16.97
C ARG A 368 31.44 6.23 -17.39
N LEU A 369 32.52 6.54 -16.67
CA LEU A 369 33.37 7.70 -16.97
C LEU A 369 34.51 7.35 -17.94
N ASN A 370 35.05 8.38 -18.59
CA ASN A 370 36.27 8.25 -19.39
C ASN A 370 37.51 8.01 -18.52
N SER A 371 37.56 8.63 -17.33
CA SER A 371 38.65 8.56 -16.36
C SER A 371 38.61 7.30 -15.46
N LYS A 372 37.66 6.39 -15.72
CA LYS A 372 37.31 5.24 -14.86
C LYS A 372 38.50 4.37 -14.44
N LYS A 373 39.43 4.12 -15.37
CA LYS A 373 40.61 3.29 -15.11
C LYS A 373 41.48 3.88 -14.00
N TYR A 374 41.83 5.15 -14.15
CA TYR A 374 42.72 5.85 -13.21
C TYR A 374 42.10 5.95 -11.81
N ILE A 375 40.81 6.30 -11.75
CA ILE A 375 40.11 6.47 -10.47
C ILE A 375 40.00 5.14 -9.72
N ILE A 376 39.55 4.07 -10.37
CA ILE A 376 39.43 2.76 -9.72
C ILE A 376 40.81 2.20 -9.33
N GLU A 377 41.83 2.34 -10.16
CA GLU A 377 43.18 1.86 -9.82
C GLU A 377 43.71 2.55 -8.55
N LYS A 378 43.49 3.87 -8.41
CA LYS A 378 43.84 4.62 -7.20
C LYS A 378 43.06 4.09 -5.99
N LEU A 379 41.74 3.95 -6.10
CA LEU A 379 40.88 3.50 -4.99
C LEU A 379 41.22 2.09 -4.51
N VAL A 380 41.53 1.17 -5.43
CA VAL A 380 41.94 -0.20 -5.07
C VAL A 380 43.26 -0.19 -4.30
N LYS A 381 44.26 0.59 -4.74
CA LYS A 381 45.55 0.72 -4.03
C LYS A 381 45.36 1.32 -2.64
N GLU A 382 44.59 2.41 -2.54
CA GLU A 382 44.28 3.03 -1.25
C GLU A 382 43.51 2.10 -0.31
N MET A 383 42.63 1.26 -0.85
CA MET A 383 41.91 0.25 -0.07
C MET A 383 42.86 -0.84 0.44
N ILE A 384 43.77 -1.35 -0.40
CA ILE A 384 44.79 -2.33 0.01
C ILE A 384 45.71 -1.75 1.10
N ASP A 385 46.04 -0.46 1.00
CA ASP A 385 46.84 0.26 2.00
C ASP A 385 46.06 0.59 3.30
N GLY A 386 44.79 0.21 3.40
CA GLY A 386 43.93 0.49 4.57
C GLY A 386 43.51 1.96 4.71
N ARG A 387 43.59 2.74 3.63
CA ARG A 387 43.24 4.18 3.60
C ARG A 387 41.79 4.46 3.18
N ILE A 388 41.04 3.44 2.77
CA ILE A 388 39.62 3.54 2.39
C ILE A 388 38.74 3.08 3.56
N ALA A 389 37.76 3.92 3.92
CA ALA A 389 36.81 3.64 4.99
C ALA A 389 36.02 2.34 4.73
N PRO A 390 35.81 1.47 5.74
CA PRO A 390 35.14 0.18 5.58
C PRO A 390 33.78 0.24 4.89
N GLU A 391 33.04 1.32 5.11
CA GLU A 391 31.69 1.54 4.59
C GLU A 391 31.61 1.57 3.05
N ILE A 392 32.71 1.88 2.36
CA ILE A 392 32.75 2.05 0.90
C ILE A 392 33.62 1.01 0.18
N GLN A 393 34.32 0.13 0.92
CA GLN A 393 35.24 -0.85 0.34
C GLN A 393 34.54 -1.81 -0.62
N LEU A 394 33.31 -2.24 -0.30
CA LEU A 394 32.56 -3.14 -1.16
C LEU A 394 32.23 -2.50 -2.52
N GLU A 395 31.87 -1.22 -2.55
CA GLU A 395 31.67 -0.49 -3.81
C GLU A 395 32.95 -0.49 -4.65
N VAL A 396 34.09 -0.19 -4.04
CA VAL A 396 35.39 -0.22 -4.74
C VAL A 396 35.66 -1.59 -5.33
N LEU A 397 35.45 -2.67 -4.58
CA LEU A 397 35.66 -4.04 -5.06
C LEU A 397 34.75 -4.41 -6.22
N GLU A 398 33.46 -4.08 -6.13
CA GLU A 398 32.49 -4.41 -7.18
C GLU A 398 32.77 -3.66 -8.47
N GLU A 399 33.11 -2.36 -8.38
CA GLU A 399 33.42 -1.57 -9.56
C GLU A 399 34.80 -1.93 -10.14
N ALA A 400 35.79 -2.23 -9.29
CA ALA A 400 37.07 -2.75 -9.74
C ALA A 400 36.92 -4.09 -10.47
N THR A 401 36.07 -4.98 -9.97
CA THR A 401 35.74 -6.25 -10.65
C THR A 401 35.12 -6.02 -12.02
N THR A 402 34.24 -5.03 -12.14
CA THR A 402 33.60 -4.66 -13.41
C THR A 402 34.62 -4.13 -14.41
N ILE A 403 35.48 -3.20 -13.98
CA ILE A 403 36.51 -2.58 -14.81
C ILE A 403 37.63 -3.56 -15.20
N ALA A 404 38.00 -4.50 -14.32
CA ALA A 404 39.03 -5.52 -14.58
C ALA A 404 38.76 -6.40 -15.82
N ARG A 405 37.51 -6.41 -16.33
CA ARG A 405 37.17 -7.08 -17.59
C ARG A 405 37.92 -6.50 -18.77
N ASP A 406 38.11 -5.18 -18.78
CA ASP A 406 38.67 -4.44 -19.91
C ASP A 406 40.15 -4.06 -19.70
N TYR A 407 40.64 -4.08 -18.45
CA TYR A 407 41.97 -3.60 -18.08
C TYR A 407 42.82 -4.69 -17.39
N PRO A 408 43.81 -5.29 -18.08
CA PRO A 408 44.61 -6.41 -17.55
C PRO A 408 45.40 -6.10 -16.28
N ASP A 409 45.86 -4.87 -16.12
CA ASP A 409 46.58 -4.38 -14.94
C ASP A 409 45.67 -4.33 -13.71
N ILE A 410 44.44 -3.83 -13.85
CA ILE A 410 43.44 -3.85 -12.78
C ILE A 410 43.03 -5.29 -12.45
N ARG A 411 42.91 -6.16 -13.47
CA ARG A 411 42.64 -7.59 -13.27
C ARG A 411 43.72 -8.24 -12.41
N MET A 412 45.00 -8.02 -12.73
CA MET A 412 46.11 -8.56 -11.96
C MET A 412 46.11 -8.05 -10.50
N LEU A 413 45.79 -6.77 -10.27
CA LEU A 413 45.62 -6.23 -8.92
C LEU A 413 44.49 -6.93 -8.15
N MET A 414 43.34 -7.13 -8.79
CA MET A 414 42.19 -7.81 -8.18
C MET A 414 42.45 -9.30 -7.94
N ASP A 415 43.14 -9.98 -8.84
CA ASP A 415 43.53 -11.39 -8.68
C ASP A 415 44.48 -11.57 -7.51
N ASN A 416 45.45 -10.66 -7.34
CA ASN A 416 46.35 -10.66 -6.18
C ASN A 416 45.60 -10.43 -4.87
N TYR A 417 44.69 -9.44 -4.84
CA TYR A 417 43.84 -9.18 -3.67
C TYR A 417 42.97 -10.40 -3.34
N ASN A 418 42.28 -10.98 -4.34
CA ASN A 418 41.44 -12.15 -4.18
C ASN A 418 42.26 -13.37 -3.72
N HIS A 419 43.47 -13.57 -4.25
CA HIS A 419 44.36 -14.64 -3.82
C HIS A 419 44.80 -14.48 -2.36
N PHE A 420 45.10 -13.26 -1.93
CA PHE A 420 45.43 -12.95 -0.53
C PHE A 420 44.23 -13.21 0.38
N ILE A 421 43.07 -12.63 0.06
CA ILE A 421 41.85 -12.73 0.86
C ILE A 421 41.34 -14.18 0.93
N ASN A 422 41.39 -14.94 -0.17
CA ASN A 422 40.94 -16.34 -0.18
C ASN A 422 41.75 -17.28 0.71
N LYS A 423 42.98 -16.90 1.10
CA LYS A 423 43.78 -17.63 2.10
C LYS A 423 43.42 -17.28 3.54
N GLN A 424 42.63 -16.24 3.76
CA GLN A 424 42.22 -15.80 5.09
C GLN A 424 40.99 -16.55 5.61
N GLY A 425 40.73 -16.41 6.91
CA GLY A 425 39.52 -16.94 7.54
C GLY A 425 38.24 -16.33 6.97
N VAL A 426 37.10 -17.00 7.18
CA VAL A 426 35.78 -16.57 6.65
C VAL A 426 35.46 -15.14 7.06
N MET A 427 35.74 -14.74 8.30
CA MET A 427 35.46 -13.39 8.78
C MET A 427 36.20 -12.31 8.00
N THR A 428 37.51 -12.49 7.75
CA THR A 428 38.31 -11.54 6.95
C THR A 428 37.82 -11.46 5.51
N ARG A 429 37.39 -12.59 4.92
CA ARG A 429 36.83 -12.60 3.55
C ARG A 429 35.55 -11.81 3.39
N TYR A 430 34.75 -11.72 4.45
CA TYR A 430 33.46 -11.04 4.45
C TYR A 430 33.51 -9.70 5.21
N GLU A 431 34.69 -9.23 5.62
CA GLU A 431 34.85 -7.99 6.39
C GLU A 431 34.28 -6.75 5.67
N VAL A 432 34.40 -6.71 4.35
CA VAL A 432 33.81 -5.65 3.49
C VAL A 432 32.27 -5.62 3.53
N ALA A 433 31.63 -6.67 4.05
CA ALA A 433 30.19 -6.75 4.28
C ALA A 433 29.79 -6.35 5.73
N LEU A 434 30.71 -5.85 6.55
CA LEU A 434 30.42 -5.52 7.95
C LEU A 434 29.69 -4.17 8.11
N LYS A 435 30.04 -3.16 7.32
CA LYS A 435 29.56 -1.76 7.44
C LYS A 435 29.10 -1.17 6.10
N GLY A 436 28.32 -0.09 6.14
CA GLY A 436 27.83 0.58 4.92
C GLY A 436 26.63 -0.09 4.22
N GLY A 437 25.94 -1.04 4.87
CA GLY A 437 24.75 -1.69 4.32
C GLY A 437 23.48 -0.84 4.43
N ASN A 438 22.51 -1.11 3.56
CA ASN A 438 21.19 -0.49 3.57
C ASN A 438 20.19 -1.34 4.37
N ALA A 439 19.71 -0.81 5.50
CA ALA A 439 18.81 -1.52 6.40
C ALA A 439 17.44 -1.84 5.79
N GLU A 440 16.89 -0.99 4.91
CA GLU A 440 15.61 -1.27 4.24
C GLU A 440 15.74 -2.44 3.24
N LYS A 441 16.85 -2.50 2.49
CA LYS A 441 17.15 -3.66 1.63
C LYS A 441 17.36 -4.93 2.47
N GLY A 442 18.05 -4.81 3.61
CA GLY A 442 18.22 -5.90 4.57
C GLY A 442 16.90 -6.42 5.14
N LYS A 443 15.97 -5.51 5.46
CA LYS A 443 14.61 -5.85 5.90
C LYS A 443 13.86 -6.63 4.82
N GLY A 444 13.98 -6.21 3.56
CA GLY A 444 13.43 -6.94 2.41
C GLY A 444 13.96 -8.38 2.32
N ILE A 445 15.26 -8.58 2.57
CA ILE A 445 15.86 -9.93 2.60
C ILE A 445 15.28 -10.75 3.76
N PHE A 446 15.24 -10.17 4.96
CA PHE A 446 14.75 -10.82 6.17
C PHE A 446 13.32 -11.36 6.05
N PHE A 447 12.42 -10.58 5.44
CA PHE A 447 11.00 -10.93 5.30
C PHE A 447 10.63 -11.61 3.98
N GLY A 448 11.42 -11.45 2.93
CA GLY A 448 10.97 -11.80 1.57
C GLY A 448 11.96 -12.57 0.69
N HIS A 449 13.20 -12.82 1.12
CA HIS A 449 14.15 -13.52 0.24
C HIS A 449 13.78 -14.99 0.05
N ALA A 450 13.56 -15.42 -1.20
CA ALA A 450 13.05 -16.76 -1.51
C ALA A 450 13.81 -17.91 -0.82
N GLN A 451 15.14 -17.81 -0.74
CA GLN A 451 16.02 -18.83 -0.17
C GLN A 451 16.69 -18.44 1.16
N ALA A 452 16.53 -17.20 1.61
CA ALA A 452 17.25 -16.66 2.78
C ALA A 452 16.35 -15.85 3.72
N GLN A 453 15.05 -16.14 3.71
CA GLN A 453 14.06 -15.47 4.56
C GLN A 453 14.28 -15.85 6.03
N CYS A 454 15.01 -15.02 6.77
CA CYS A 454 15.33 -15.22 8.18
C CYS A 454 14.06 -15.35 9.06
N SER A 455 12.99 -14.63 8.70
CA SER A 455 11.69 -14.64 9.40
C SER A 455 10.97 -15.99 9.41
N LYS A 456 11.39 -16.97 8.58
CA LYS A 456 10.86 -18.34 8.63
C LYS A 456 11.33 -19.12 9.85
N CYS A 457 12.51 -18.80 10.38
CA CYS A 457 13.11 -19.51 11.51
C CYS A 457 13.21 -18.64 12.76
N HIS A 458 13.41 -17.33 12.59
CA HIS A 458 13.64 -16.40 13.67
C HIS A 458 12.48 -15.40 13.81
N ALA A 459 11.96 -15.24 15.02
CA ALA A 459 11.01 -14.17 15.31
C ALA A 459 11.70 -12.92 15.88
N LEU A 460 11.05 -11.77 15.66
CA LEU A 460 11.42 -10.48 16.25
C LEU A 460 10.76 -10.23 17.62
N LYS A 461 10.05 -11.22 18.14
CA LYS A 461 9.53 -11.27 19.52
C LYS A 461 9.76 -12.66 20.08
N GLN A 462 9.89 -12.81 21.39
CA GLN A 462 9.86 -14.14 21.98
C GLN A 462 8.52 -14.83 21.73
N ILE A 463 8.59 -16.04 21.17
CA ILE A 463 7.46 -16.94 20.93
C ILE A 463 7.97 -18.34 21.27
N ASP A 464 7.16 -19.13 21.95
CA ASP A 464 7.49 -20.51 22.24
C ASP A 464 7.64 -21.34 20.96
N ARG A 465 8.57 -22.30 20.97
CA ARG A 465 8.79 -23.30 19.89
C ARG A 465 9.23 -22.73 18.53
N GLN A 466 10.11 -21.72 18.53
CA GLN A 466 10.78 -21.27 17.31
C GLN A 466 11.85 -22.27 16.83
N ILE A 467 12.08 -22.31 15.51
CA ILE A 467 13.13 -23.13 14.89
C ILE A 467 14.52 -22.53 15.18
N GLY A 468 14.65 -21.20 15.13
CA GLY A 468 15.86 -20.46 15.48
C GLY A 468 15.68 -19.61 16.75
N PRO A 469 16.78 -19.13 17.34
CA PRO A 469 16.73 -18.22 18.49
C PRO A 469 16.03 -16.91 18.15
N SER A 470 15.37 -16.32 19.15
CA SER A 470 14.76 -14.99 18.99
C SER A 470 15.82 -13.94 18.62
N LEU A 471 15.48 -13.07 17.67
CA LEU A 471 16.30 -11.93 17.26
C LEU A 471 15.82 -10.60 17.90
N GLU A 472 14.87 -10.68 18.84
CA GLU A 472 14.49 -9.54 19.65
C GLU A 472 15.72 -8.98 20.39
N GLY A 473 15.94 -7.67 20.26
CA GLY A 473 17.08 -6.96 20.83
C GLY A 473 18.46 -7.49 20.44
N ILE A 474 18.60 -8.19 19.31
CA ILE A 474 19.87 -8.81 18.91
C ILE A 474 21.00 -7.77 18.79
N ALA A 475 20.70 -6.55 18.34
CA ALA A 475 21.67 -5.48 18.20
C ALA A 475 22.24 -5.00 19.56
N ARG A 476 21.51 -5.19 20.65
CA ARG A 476 21.99 -4.87 22.02
C ARG A 476 22.74 -6.02 22.66
N ARG A 477 22.44 -7.25 22.26
CA ARG A 477 23.03 -8.47 22.83
C ARG A 477 24.37 -8.83 22.18
N HIS A 478 24.57 -8.47 20.91
CA HIS A 478 25.74 -8.87 20.15
C HIS A 478 26.27 -7.76 19.26
N SER A 479 27.58 -7.85 18.94
CA SER A 479 28.26 -6.90 18.05
C SER A 479 27.94 -7.17 16.57
N ARG A 480 28.27 -6.22 15.68
CA ARG A 480 28.09 -6.42 14.24
C ARG A 480 28.93 -7.57 13.69
N GLU A 481 30.10 -7.82 14.27
CA GLU A 481 30.99 -8.92 13.90
C GLU A 481 30.31 -10.26 14.19
N PHE A 482 29.63 -10.37 15.33
CA PHE A 482 28.82 -11.56 15.65
C PHE A 482 27.65 -11.74 14.67
N LEU A 483 26.96 -10.65 14.30
CA LEU A 483 25.89 -10.71 13.31
C LEU A 483 26.41 -11.21 11.96
N LEU A 484 27.55 -10.68 11.51
CA LEU A 484 28.20 -11.11 10.27
C LEU A 484 28.60 -12.59 10.36
N GLN A 485 29.26 -13.00 11.45
CA GLN A 485 29.68 -14.38 11.66
C GLN A 485 28.51 -15.35 11.63
N SER A 486 27.42 -15.00 12.31
CA SER A 486 26.20 -15.81 12.34
C SER A 486 25.60 -16.02 10.94
N ILE A 487 25.83 -15.10 10.00
CA ILE A 487 25.35 -15.22 8.61
C ILE A 487 26.32 -16.07 7.76
N VAL A 488 27.62 -15.82 7.84
CA VAL A 488 28.62 -16.40 6.92
C VAL A 488 29.24 -17.72 7.43
N ASP A 489 29.14 -17.95 8.74
CA ASP A 489 29.60 -19.13 9.45
C ASP A 489 28.67 -19.47 10.64
N PRO A 490 27.41 -19.86 10.36
CA PRO A 490 26.39 -20.11 11.40
C PRO A 490 26.72 -21.28 12.35
N GLN A 491 27.72 -22.10 12.03
CA GLN A 491 28.16 -23.22 12.87
C GLN A 491 29.32 -22.84 13.80
N ALA A 492 29.86 -21.62 13.68
CA ALA A 492 30.94 -21.15 14.56
C ALA A 492 30.50 -21.03 16.02
N GLU A 493 29.28 -20.54 16.24
CA GLU A 493 28.67 -20.41 17.57
C GLU A 493 27.18 -20.72 17.50
N ILE A 494 26.72 -21.68 18.31
CA ILE A 494 25.32 -22.13 18.32
C ILE A 494 24.73 -21.87 19.70
N THR A 495 23.64 -21.10 19.72
CA THR A 495 22.90 -20.81 20.95
C THR A 495 22.37 -22.10 21.59
N LEU A 496 22.52 -22.22 22.92
CA LEU A 496 21.93 -23.31 23.69
C LEU A 496 20.42 -23.40 23.42
N GLY A 497 19.91 -24.62 23.29
CA GLY A 497 18.53 -24.89 22.87
C GLY A 497 18.32 -25.02 21.36
N TYR A 498 19.34 -24.75 20.54
CA TYR A 498 19.22 -24.76 19.07
C TYR A 498 20.28 -25.62 18.36
N GLY A 499 21.16 -26.29 19.11
CA GLY A 499 22.18 -27.19 18.57
C GLY A 499 21.92 -28.66 18.91
N ILE A 500 21.99 -29.53 17.90
CA ILE A 500 21.89 -30.98 18.08
C ILE A 500 23.28 -31.55 18.41
N VAL A 501 23.36 -32.39 19.43
CA VAL A 501 24.58 -33.07 19.85
C VAL A 501 24.37 -34.58 19.85
N THR A 502 25.47 -35.30 19.62
CA THR A 502 25.60 -36.74 19.82
C THR A 502 26.48 -36.99 21.04
N ALA A 503 25.91 -37.54 22.09
CA ALA A 503 26.62 -37.96 23.30
C ALA A 503 26.83 -39.48 23.28
N LYS A 504 28.07 -39.94 23.38
CA LYS A 504 28.40 -41.35 23.62
C LYS A 504 28.66 -41.54 25.11
N LEU A 505 27.92 -42.43 25.74
CA LEU A 505 28.04 -42.74 27.17
C LEU A 505 29.11 -43.81 27.41
N ASN A 506 29.56 -43.94 28.67
CA ASN A 506 30.54 -44.95 29.07
C ASN A 506 30.06 -46.40 28.89
N ASP A 507 28.75 -46.62 28.91
CA ASP A 507 28.09 -47.91 28.63
C ASP A 507 27.84 -48.14 27.13
N ASP A 508 28.52 -47.37 26.27
CA ASP A 508 28.44 -47.37 24.81
C ASP A 508 27.07 -47.01 24.20
N ARG A 509 26.09 -46.57 25.00
CA ARG A 509 24.85 -45.98 24.47
C ARG A 509 25.13 -44.65 23.77
N ILE A 510 24.37 -44.37 22.72
CA ILE A 510 24.43 -43.12 21.95
C ILE A 510 23.12 -42.36 22.15
N VAL A 511 23.23 -41.08 22.53
CA VAL A 511 22.11 -40.18 22.74
C VAL A 511 22.21 -39.03 21.76
N ASN A 512 21.17 -38.86 20.93
CA ASN A 512 21.05 -37.74 20.00
C ASN A 512 19.94 -36.81 20.47
N GLY A 513 20.22 -35.52 20.59
CA GLY A 513 19.22 -34.55 20.99
C GLY A 513 19.75 -33.11 21.04
N THR A 514 18.89 -32.18 21.41
CA THR A 514 19.22 -30.76 21.49
C THR A 514 19.91 -30.44 22.81
N LEU A 515 21.07 -29.79 22.76
CA LEU A 515 21.80 -29.36 23.95
C LEU A 515 21.08 -28.17 24.60
N ILE A 516 20.51 -28.36 25.79
CA ILE A 516 19.77 -27.33 26.54
C ILE A 516 20.69 -26.59 27.50
N SER A 517 21.56 -27.30 28.22
CA SER A 517 22.54 -26.69 29.12
C SER A 517 23.79 -27.57 29.23
N LYS A 518 24.92 -26.91 29.51
CA LYS A 518 26.21 -27.54 29.76
C LYS A 518 26.87 -26.84 30.95
N GLU A 519 26.67 -27.39 32.14
CA GLU A 519 27.30 -26.98 33.39
C GLU A 519 28.52 -27.89 33.66
N GLU A 520 29.38 -27.52 34.62
CA GLU A 520 30.63 -28.28 34.91
C GLU A 520 30.39 -29.76 35.23
N ASN A 521 29.31 -30.09 35.95
CA ASN A 521 29.01 -31.46 36.37
C ASN A 521 27.74 -32.06 35.75
N ARG A 522 27.02 -31.29 34.91
CA ARG A 522 25.72 -31.72 34.38
C ARG A 522 25.46 -31.23 32.96
N ILE A 523 25.04 -32.14 32.10
CA ILE A 523 24.65 -31.86 30.72
C ILE A 523 23.18 -32.22 30.53
N THR A 524 22.40 -31.28 30.00
CA THR A 524 20.97 -31.48 29.73
C THR A 524 20.74 -31.59 28.23
N ILE A 525 20.19 -32.72 27.79
CA ILE A 525 19.87 -32.99 26.39
C ILE A 525 18.36 -33.21 26.26
N LYS A 526 17.71 -32.46 25.38
CA LYS A 526 16.30 -32.66 25.00
C LYS A 526 16.21 -33.65 23.86
N LEU A 527 15.48 -34.75 24.07
CA LEU A 527 15.28 -35.80 23.06
C LEU A 527 14.18 -35.42 22.05
N PRO A 528 14.10 -36.12 20.90
CA PRO A 528 13.07 -35.88 19.87
C PRO A 528 11.63 -36.00 20.37
N ASP A 529 11.39 -36.78 21.43
CA ASP A 529 10.08 -36.93 22.10
C ASP A 529 9.74 -35.77 23.06
N ASN A 530 10.58 -34.72 23.07
CA ASN A 530 10.55 -33.57 23.98
C ASN A 530 10.91 -33.87 25.44
N SER A 531 11.32 -35.08 25.80
CA SER A 531 11.80 -35.37 27.15
C SER A 531 13.18 -34.75 27.41
N LEU A 532 13.40 -34.30 28.65
CA LEU A 532 14.72 -33.81 29.11
C LEU A 532 15.46 -34.95 29.79
N LYS A 533 16.69 -35.22 29.34
CA LYS A 533 17.63 -36.13 29.98
C LYS A 533 18.77 -35.34 30.59
N TYR A 534 19.12 -35.70 31.81
CA TYR A 534 20.21 -35.13 32.57
C TYR A 534 21.30 -36.19 32.70
N PHE A 535 22.53 -35.82 32.32
CA PHE A 535 23.70 -36.69 32.40
C PHE A 535 24.74 -36.03 33.29
N VAL A 536 25.40 -36.83 34.14
CA VAL A 536 26.58 -36.35 34.86
C VAL A 536 27.74 -36.29 33.87
N ALA A 537 28.57 -35.24 33.94
CA ALA A 537 29.66 -35.06 32.96
C ALA A 537 30.60 -36.29 32.87
N SER A 538 30.83 -36.97 33.99
CA SER A 538 31.65 -38.19 34.07
C SER A 538 31.06 -39.42 33.36
N GLU A 539 29.76 -39.43 33.06
CA GLU A 539 29.07 -40.54 32.37
C GLU A 539 29.24 -40.46 30.84
N ILE A 540 29.64 -39.30 30.31
CA ILE A 540 29.78 -39.03 28.89
C ILE A 540 31.23 -39.29 28.46
N LYS A 541 31.40 -40.33 27.64
CA LYS A 541 32.69 -40.72 27.03
C LYS A 541 33.13 -39.72 25.96
N SER A 542 32.20 -39.23 25.15
CA SER A 542 32.46 -38.16 24.19
C SER A 542 31.18 -37.42 23.83
N LEU A 543 31.30 -36.12 23.53
CA LEU A 543 30.20 -35.26 23.10
C LEU A 543 30.61 -34.56 21.80
N SER A 544 29.78 -34.67 20.76
CA SER A 544 30.02 -33.94 19.51
C SER A 544 29.90 -32.43 19.71
N LYS A 545 30.48 -31.65 18.79
CA LYS A 545 30.11 -30.23 18.68
C LYS A 545 28.60 -30.14 18.35
N PRO A 546 27.89 -29.15 18.90
CA PRO A 546 26.51 -28.90 18.48
C PRO A 546 26.46 -28.58 16.99
N VAL A 547 25.41 -29.04 16.32
CA VAL A 547 25.12 -28.71 14.91
C VAL A 547 23.77 -28.01 14.84
N GLY A 548 23.76 -26.79 14.31
CA GLY A 548 22.55 -25.98 14.16
C GLY A 548 21.84 -26.24 12.84
N THR A 549 20.55 -25.88 12.74
CA THR A 549 19.75 -26.03 11.52
C THR A 549 19.84 -24.84 10.56
N MET A 550 20.54 -23.78 10.95
CA MET A 550 20.70 -22.59 10.11
C MET A 550 21.52 -22.94 8.86
N PRO A 551 21.00 -22.65 7.64
CA PRO A 551 21.68 -22.96 6.40
C PRO A 551 22.91 -22.08 6.21
N ASP A 552 23.84 -22.56 5.39
CA ASP A 552 25.01 -21.78 5.00
C ASP A 552 24.62 -20.68 3.99
N LEU A 553 24.37 -19.47 4.49
CA LEU A 553 23.86 -18.37 3.68
C LEU A 553 24.93 -17.78 2.75
N LYS A 554 26.21 -18.10 2.94
CA LYS A 554 27.32 -17.55 2.14
C LYS A 554 27.28 -17.98 0.67
N ALA A 555 26.64 -19.11 0.37
CA ALA A 555 26.42 -19.60 -0.99
C ALA A 555 25.13 -19.06 -1.63
N ILE A 556 24.27 -18.41 -0.85
CA ILE A 556 22.93 -17.95 -1.26
C ILE A 556 22.91 -16.43 -1.42
N LEU A 557 23.61 -15.71 -0.55
CA LEU A 557 23.63 -14.24 -0.52
C LEU A 557 24.94 -13.71 -1.12
N SER A 558 24.82 -12.68 -1.96
CA SER A 558 25.97 -11.87 -2.37
C SER A 558 26.54 -11.07 -1.19
N LEU A 559 27.79 -10.62 -1.28
CA LEU A 559 28.41 -9.76 -0.26
C LEU A 559 27.55 -8.54 0.08
N ARG A 560 26.95 -7.91 -0.93
CA ARG A 560 26.04 -6.78 -0.75
C ARG A 560 24.79 -7.13 0.04
N GLN A 561 24.17 -8.27 -0.26
CA GLN A 561 23.00 -8.75 0.47
C GLN A 561 23.36 -9.12 1.92
N VAL A 562 24.53 -9.74 2.15
CA VAL A 562 25.04 -9.98 3.51
C VAL A 562 25.20 -8.66 4.26
N ARG A 563 25.81 -7.64 3.63
CA ARG A 563 26.02 -6.31 4.22
C ARG A 563 24.72 -5.59 4.58
N ASP A 564 23.76 -5.62 3.66
CA ASP A 564 22.44 -5.03 3.86
C ASP A 564 21.68 -5.75 4.99
N LEU A 565 21.76 -7.08 5.04
CA LEU A 565 21.16 -7.88 6.11
C LEU A 565 21.80 -7.59 7.48
N VAL A 566 23.14 -7.51 7.56
CA VAL A 566 23.84 -7.10 8.79
C VAL A 566 23.40 -5.70 9.24
N ALA A 567 23.26 -4.76 8.29
CA ALA A 567 22.78 -3.41 8.59
C ALA A 567 21.36 -3.41 9.17
N TYR A 568 20.45 -4.24 8.64
CA TYR A 568 19.11 -4.39 9.19
C TYR A 568 19.12 -5.03 10.59
N LEU A 569 19.85 -6.13 10.77
CA LEU A 569 19.91 -6.81 12.08
C LEU A 569 20.49 -5.88 13.16
N ALA A 570 21.41 -4.99 12.80
CA ALA A 570 21.96 -3.98 13.70
C ALA A 570 20.97 -2.86 14.09
N THR A 571 19.78 -2.78 13.49
CA THR A 571 18.72 -1.84 13.92
C THR A 571 17.72 -2.47 14.91
N LEU A 572 17.78 -3.78 15.12
CA LEU A 572 16.86 -4.54 15.96
C LEU A 572 17.22 -4.44 17.45
N ASN A 573 16.76 -3.35 18.08
CA ASN A 573 17.00 -2.98 19.48
C ASN A 573 16.06 -3.64 20.50
#